data_AF-A0A3D2UVV3-F1
#
_entry.id   AF-A0A3D2UVV3-F1
#
_cell.length_a   1.000
_cell.length_b   1.000
_cell.length_c   1.000
_cell.angle_alpha   90.00
_cell.angle_beta   90.00
_cell.angle_gamma   90.00
#
_symmetry.space_group_name_H-M   'P 1'
#
loop_
_entity.id
_entity.type
_entity.pdbx_description
1 polymer ?
#
loop_
_entity_poly.entity_id
_entity_poly.type
_entity_poly.pdbx_seq_one_letter_code
_entity_poly.pdbx_strand_id
1 'polypeptide(L)'
;MIELTAVLIIILLFVFPLPALAVSLGLFTTWSLYGKYESFNNQPAEGKKNLILSMVLFLINIFCSIILGVTLALGVYYFIYDNFYLLIFNFVFCSAISLRWFDFTYNLYRHFIFKLKPTDTSAQSHFVVCQGFREREHGGFGLIPVYTDAGTLELENNKIVFKGVFREETFSPSNIIHVGKKSSEKI
;
A
#
# COMPACT_ATOMS: atom_id res chain seq x y z
N MET A 1 33.27 -13.89 8.85
CA MET A 1 32.35 -13.17 7.93
C MET A 1 31.39 -12.24 8.67
N ILE A 2 30.74 -12.68 9.75
CA ILE A 2 29.82 -11.84 10.56
C ILE A 2 30.51 -10.60 11.16
N GLU A 3 31.75 -10.73 11.63
CA GLU A 3 32.51 -9.60 12.21
C GLU A 3 32.78 -8.50 11.19
N LEU A 4 33.13 -8.86 9.95
CA LEU A 4 33.32 -7.88 8.86
C LEU A 4 32.01 -7.16 8.54
N THR A 5 30.88 -7.89 8.51
CA THR A 5 29.56 -7.30 8.28
C THR A 5 29.15 -6.37 9.41
N ALA A 6 29.41 -6.75 10.67
CA ALA A 6 29.13 -5.92 11.84
C ALA A 6 29.95 -4.62 11.83
N VAL A 7 31.25 -4.71 11.52
CA VAL A 7 32.13 -3.54 11.37
C VAL A 7 31.62 -2.63 10.24
N LEU A 8 31.22 -3.20 9.10
CA LEU A 8 30.66 -2.44 7.98
C LEU A 8 29.36 -1.71 8.38
N ILE A 9 28.46 -2.39 9.10
CA ILE A 9 27.22 -1.82 9.61
C ILE A 9 27.51 -0.67 10.60
N ILE A 10 28.47 -0.85 11.51
CA ILE A 10 28.86 0.20 12.46
C ILE A 10 29.41 1.42 11.73
N ILE A 11 30.31 1.21 10.76
CA ILE A 11 30.88 2.30 9.96
C ILE A 11 29.78 3.02 9.17
N LEU A 12 28.88 2.29 8.52
CA LEU A 12 27.77 2.89 7.75
C LEU A 12 26.78 3.64 8.66
N LEU A 13 26.38 3.09 9.79
CA LEU A 13 25.36 3.71 10.63
C LEU A 13 25.87 4.82 11.56
N PHE A 14 27.13 4.75 12.01
CA PHE A 14 27.66 5.69 13.00
C PHE A 14 28.75 6.62 12.45
N VAL A 15 29.56 6.17 11.50
CA VAL A 15 30.65 6.98 10.92
C VAL A 15 30.17 7.74 9.68
N PHE A 16 29.36 7.10 8.84
CA PHE A 16 28.80 7.71 7.62
C PHE A 16 27.27 7.58 7.53
N PRO A 17 26.51 8.06 8.53
CA PRO A 17 25.06 7.89 8.59
C PRO A 17 24.36 8.49 7.37
N LEU A 18 24.80 9.65 6.89
CA LEU A 18 24.23 10.33 5.73
C LEU A 18 24.42 9.52 4.43
N PRO A 19 25.66 9.11 4.06
CA PRO A 19 25.86 8.20 2.92
C PRO A 19 25.10 6.88 3.04
N ALA A 20 25.06 6.25 4.22
CA ALA A 20 24.34 5.00 4.41
C ALA A 20 22.83 5.16 4.20
N LEU A 21 22.24 6.23 4.74
CA LEU A 21 20.84 6.57 4.52
C LEU A 21 20.57 6.82 3.03
N ALA A 22 21.43 7.58 2.35
CA ALA A 22 21.28 7.85 0.92
C ALA A 22 21.33 6.57 0.07
N VAL A 23 22.28 5.67 0.33
CA VAL A 23 22.39 4.38 -0.38
C VAL A 23 21.18 3.49 -0.09
N SER A 24 20.77 3.38 1.17
CA SER A 24 19.61 2.57 1.56
C SER A 24 18.32 3.09 0.90
N LEU A 25 18.13 4.41 0.85
CA LEU A 25 17.02 5.05 0.16
C LEU A 25 17.09 4.81 -1.34
N GLY A 26 18.27 4.91 -1.95
CA GLY A 26 18.49 4.62 -3.38
C GLY A 26 18.16 3.17 -3.75
N LEU A 27 18.59 2.21 -2.94
CA LEU A 27 18.27 0.79 -3.15
C LEU A 27 16.77 0.54 -2.96
N PHE A 28 16.16 1.08 -1.90
CA PHE A 28 14.74 0.92 -1.61
C PHE A 28 13.86 1.52 -2.70
N THR A 29 14.19 2.74 -3.18
CA THR A 29 13.44 3.42 -4.23
C THR A 29 13.58 2.68 -5.57
N THR A 30 14.78 2.25 -5.92
CA THR A 30 15.03 1.47 -7.15
C THR A 30 14.26 0.15 -7.11
N TRP A 31 14.29 -0.56 -5.98
CA TRP A 31 13.52 -1.78 -5.77
C TRP A 31 12.01 -1.56 -5.90
N SER A 32 11.49 -0.52 -5.25
CA SER A 32 10.07 -0.15 -5.30
C SER A 32 9.61 0.19 -6.72
N LEU A 33 10.43 0.95 -7.47
CA LEU A 33 10.16 1.27 -8.87
C LEU A 33 10.19 0.03 -9.76
N TYR A 34 11.18 -0.83 -9.58
CA TYR A 34 11.28 -2.09 -10.30
C TYR A 34 10.04 -2.98 -10.07
N GLY A 35 9.62 -3.17 -8.82
CA GLY A 35 8.43 -3.97 -8.51
C GLY A 35 7.15 -3.41 -9.12
N LYS A 36 7.01 -2.07 -9.18
CA LYS A 36 5.87 -1.42 -9.85
C LYS A 36 5.92 -1.58 -11.37
N TYR A 37 7.11 -1.44 -11.96
CA TYR A 37 7.32 -1.63 -13.39
C TYR A 37 6.98 -3.06 -13.81
N GLU A 38 7.46 -4.04 -13.06
CA GLU A 38 7.20 -5.46 -13.32
C GLU A 38 5.71 -5.81 -13.16
N SER A 39 5.05 -5.29 -12.10
CA SER A 39 3.59 -5.40 -11.93
C SER A 39 2.82 -4.88 -13.14
N PHE A 40 3.21 -3.70 -13.63
CA PHE A 40 2.55 -3.07 -14.78
C PHE A 40 2.75 -3.86 -16.08
N ASN A 41 3.91 -4.49 -16.26
CA ASN A 41 4.19 -5.32 -17.44
C ASN A 41 3.46 -6.66 -17.41
N ASN A 42 3.37 -7.27 -16.24
CA ASN A 42 2.71 -8.57 -16.05
C ASN A 42 1.17 -8.48 -16.09
N GLN A 43 0.60 -7.29 -15.89
CA GLN A 43 -0.85 -7.10 -15.89
C GLN A 43 -1.46 -7.14 -17.29
N PRO A 44 -2.63 -7.79 -17.47
CA PRO A 44 -3.40 -7.68 -18.71
C PRO A 44 -3.82 -6.23 -19.00
N ALA A 45 -4.10 -5.91 -20.27
CA ALA A 45 -4.37 -4.54 -20.73
C ALA A 45 -5.48 -3.83 -19.93
N GLU A 46 -6.51 -4.55 -19.52
CA GLU A 46 -7.60 -4.00 -18.68
C GLU A 46 -7.16 -3.82 -17.22
N GLY A 47 -6.34 -4.74 -16.69
CA GLY A 47 -5.75 -4.64 -15.35
C GLY A 47 -4.83 -3.43 -15.19
N LYS A 48 -4.13 -3.03 -16.25
CA LYS A 48 -3.31 -1.80 -16.26
C LYS A 48 -4.12 -0.56 -15.93
N LYS A 49 -5.37 -0.47 -16.40
CA LYS A 49 -6.27 0.66 -16.06
C LYS A 49 -6.59 0.69 -14.58
N ASN A 50 -6.85 -0.48 -13.98
CA ASN A 50 -7.09 -0.60 -12.54
C ASN A 50 -5.85 -0.21 -11.72
N LEU A 51 -4.66 -0.63 -12.15
CA LEU A 51 -3.41 -0.26 -11.48
C LEU A 51 -3.09 1.24 -11.59
N ILE A 52 -3.30 1.84 -12.76
CA ILE A 52 -3.16 3.29 -12.94
C ILE A 52 -4.15 4.03 -12.02
N LEU A 53 -5.42 3.61 -12.01
CA LEU A 53 -6.43 4.20 -11.14
C LEU A 53 -6.01 4.08 -9.66
N SER A 54 -5.60 2.90 -9.22
CA SER A 54 -5.10 2.67 -7.86
C SER A 54 -3.90 3.57 -7.52
N MET A 55 -2.96 3.74 -8.45
CA MET A 55 -1.80 4.62 -8.27
C MET A 55 -2.21 6.09 -8.14
N VAL A 56 -3.11 6.57 -9.01
CA VAL A 56 -3.62 7.95 -8.96
C VAL A 56 -4.34 8.21 -7.64
N LEU A 57 -5.19 7.29 -7.21
CA LEU A 57 -5.94 7.42 -5.95
C LEU A 57 -5.04 7.32 -4.73
N PHE A 58 -3.98 6.53 -4.78
CA PHE A 58 -2.94 6.51 -3.75
C PHE A 58 -2.21 7.85 -3.67
N LEU A 59 -1.90 8.48 -4.81
CA LEU A 59 -1.28 9.80 -4.84
C LEU A 59 -2.20 10.87 -4.23
N ILE A 60 -3.49 10.84 -4.56
CA ILE A 60 -4.48 11.72 -3.93
C ILE A 60 -4.55 11.46 -2.41
N ASN A 61 -4.50 10.20 -1.97
CA ASN A 61 -4.49 9.86 -0.55
C ASN A 61 -3.26 10.41 0.19
N ILE A 62 -2.09 10.44 -0.48
CA ILE A 62 -0.89 11.12 0.04
C ILE A 62 -1.16 12.61 0.25
N PHE A 63 -1.72 13.29 -0.75
CA PHE A 63 -2.03 14.72 -0.63
C PHE A 63 -3.01 15.00 0.50
N CYS A 64 -4.10 14.23 0.61
CA CYS A 64 -5.05 14.36 1.71
C CYS A 64 -4.39 14.14 3.09
N SER A 65 -3.51 13.15 3.19
CA SER A 65 -2.78 12.86 4.44
C SER A 65 -1.79 13.97 4.82
N ILE A 66 -1.12 14.57 3.84
CA ILE A 66 -0.25 15.74 4.06
C ILE A 66 -1.08 16.93 4.53
N ILE A 67 -2.21 17.21 3.89
CA ILE A 67 -3.10 18.32 4.29
C ILE A 67 -3.55 18.13 5.74
N LEU A 68 -4.02 16.93 6.10
CA LEU A 68 -4.43 16.61 7.47
C LEU A 68 -3.26 16.77 8.45
N GLY A 69 -2.08 16.27 8.10
CA GLY A 69 -0.87 16.41 8.90
C GLY A 69 -0.49 17.87 9.14
N VAL A 70 -0.57 18.72 8.11
CA VAL A 70 -0.32 20.17 8.24
C VAL A 70 -1.36 20.81 9.16
N THR A 71 -2.65 20.52 8.96
CA THR A 71 -3.73 21.09 9.79
C THR A 71 -3.55 20.75 11.27
N LEU A 72 -3.24 19.49 11.58
CA LEU A 72 -3.01 19.06 12.96
C LEU A 72 -1.73 19.66 13.56
N ALA A 73 -0.65 19.70 12.79
CA ALA A 73 0.61 20.29 13.23
C ALA A 73 0.45 21.78 13.55
N LEU A 74 -0.22 22.54 12.67
CA LEU A 74 -0.54 23.94 12.91
C LEU A 74 -1.45 24.13 14.12
N GLY A 75 -2.43 23.23 14.32
CA GLY A 75 -3.27 23.23 15.52
C GLY A 75 -2.43 23.12 16.79
N VAL A 76 -1.50 22.17 16.86
CA VAL A 76 -0.62 22.03 18.03
C VAL A 76 0.28 23.26 18.21
N TYR A 77 0.83 23.78 17.12
CA TYR A 77 1.72 24.94 17.15
C TYR A 77 1.02 26.20 17.67
N TYR A 78 -0.19 26.50 17.19
CA TYR A 78 -0.93 27.69 17.61
C TYR A 78 -1.62 27.55 18.97
N PHE A 79 -2.10 26.37 19.35
CA PHE A 79 -2.91 26.20 20.56
C PHE A 79 -2.16 25.63 21.78
N ILE A 80 -1.05 24.91 21.58
CA ILE A 80 -0.36 24.22 22.67
C ILE A 80 1.00 24.86 22.96
N TYR A 81 1.90 24.85 21.98
CA TYR A 81 3.27 25.30 22.20
C TYR A 81 3.95 25.71 20.88
N ASP A 82 4.40 26.97 20.84
CA ASP A 82 5.14 27.55 19.72
C ASP A 82 6.58 27.01 19.71
N ASN A 83 6.76 25.83 19.11
CA ASN A 83 8.07 25.23 18.90
C ASN A 83 8.15 24.59 17.52
N PHE A 84 9.12 25.04 16.73
CA PHE A 84 9.35 24.60 15.36
C PHE A 84 9.69 23.10 15.23
N TYR A 85 10.46 22.54 16.17
CA TYR A 85 10.79 21.11 16.14
C TYR A 85 9.56 20.25 16.45
N LEU A 86 8.72 20.70 17.38
CA LEU A 86 7.46 20.05 17.71
C LEU A 86 6.48 20.10 16.53
N LEU A 87 6.44 21.21 15.79
CA LEU A 87 5.67 21.35 14.56
C LEU A 87 6.08 20.31 13.52
N ILE A 88 7.39 20.19 13.23
CA ILE A 88 7.91 19.21 12.26
C ILE A 88 7.58 17.79 12.71
N PHE A 89 7.82 17.47 13.98
CA PHE A 89 7.53 16.14 14.51
C PHE A 89 6.05 15.78 14.35
N ASN A 90 5.13 16.67 14.77
CA ASN A 90 3.70 16.43 14.64
C ASN A 90 3.25 16.33 13.19
N PHE A 91 3.79 17.17 12.31
CA PHE A 91 3.50 17.08 10.88
C PHE A 91 3.85 15.71 10.31
N VAL A 92 5.08 15.23 10.57
CA VAL A 92 5.56 13.92 10.07
C VAL A 92 4.74 12.80 10.68
N PHE A 93 4.52 12.83 12.00
CA PHE A 93 3.80 11.80 12.74
C PHE A 93 2.33 11.69 12.29
N CYS A 94 1.61 12.81 12.25
CA CYS A 94 0.22 12.84 11.82
C CYS A 94 0.04 12.45 10.36
N SER A 95 0.93 12.92 9.46
CA SER A 95 0.90 12.53 8.04
C SER A 95 1.13 11.02 7.88
N ALA A 96 2.09 10.45 8.61
CA ALA A 96 2.42 9.03 8.54
C ALA A 96 1.28 8.14 9.08
N ILE A 97 0.70 8.51 10.22
CA ILE A 97 -0.48 7.80 10.77
C ILE A 97 -1.63 7.90 9.79
N SER A 98 -1.91 9.09 9.28
CA SER A 98 -2.99 9.31 8.34
C SER A 98 -2.87 8.42 7.11
N LEU A 99 -1.68 8.39 6.50
CA LEU A 99 -1.42 7.59 5.30
C LEU A 99 -1.55 6.08 5.57
N ARG A 100 -1.28 5.64 6.80
CA ARG A 100 -1.33 4.22 7.18
C ARG A 100 -2.74 3.75 7.54
N TRP A 101 -3.55 4.62 8.14
CA TRP A 101 -4.85 4.28 8.75
C TRP A 101 -6.06 4.77 7.96
N PHE A 102 -5.91 5.82 7.15
CA PHE A 102 -7.00 6.39 6.36
C PHE A 102 -6.78 6.18 4.87
N ASP A 103 -7.85 5.73 4.23
CA ASP A 103 -7.97 5.69 2.78
C ASP A 103 -9.12 6.63 2.37
N PHE A 104 -8.78 7.89 2.12
CA PHE A 104 -9.75 8.94 1.75
C PHE A 104 -10.36 8.68 0.37
N THR A 105 -9.68 7.90 -0.48
CA THR A 105 -10.10 7.63 -1.85
C THR A 105 -10.82 6.29 -2.00
N TYR A 106 -10.96 5.52 -0.91
CA TYR A 106 -11.64 4.22 -0.89
C TYR A 106 -13.01 4.21 -1.58
N ASN A 107 -13.92 5.10 -1.19
CA ASN A 107 -15.27 5.15 -1.75
C ASN A 107 -15.26 5.50 -3.24
N LEU A 108 -14.35 6.38 -3.64
CA LEU A 108 -14.20 6.82 -5.02
C LEU A 108 -13.61 5.69 -5.86
N TYR A 109 -12.64 4.95 -5.34
CA TYR A 109 -12.09 3.75 -5.98
C TYR A 109 -13.16 2.68 -6.17
N ARG A 110 -13.91 2.36 -5.10
CA ARG A 110 -15.03 1.41 -5.12
C ARG A 110 -16.07 1.79 -6.18
N HIS A 111 -16.44 3.07 -6.25
CA HIS A 111 -17.39 3.56 -7.25
C HIS A 111 -16.90 3.38 -8.69
N PHE A 112 -15.63 3.66 -8.98
CA PHE A 112 -15.06 3.42 -10.30
C PHE A 112 -15.02 1.95 -10.68
N ILE A 113 -14.71 1.07 -9.72
CA ILE A 113 -14.70 -0.38 -9.94
C ILE A 113 -16.10 -0.91 -10.22
N PHE A 114 -17.12 -0.48 -9.48
CA PHE A 114 -18.50 -0.89 -9.73
C PHE A 114 -19.09 -0.36 -11.04
N LYS A 115 -18.59 0.76 -11.56
CA LYS A 115 -18.94 1.21 -12.92
C LYS A 115 -18.43 0.25 -14.00
N LEU A 116 -17.32 -0.44 -13.77
CA LEU A 116 -16.74 -1.40 -14.72
C LEU A 116 -17.48 -2.75 -14.69
N LYS A 117 -18.12 -3.09 -13.56
CA LYS A 117 -18.86 -4.34 -13.42
C LYS A 117 -20.12 -4.11 -12.55
N PRO A 118 -21.33 -4.06 -13.13
CA PRO A 118 -22.55 -4.14 -12.33
C PRO A 118 -22.60 -5.56 -11.76
N THR A 119 -22.40 -5.72 -10.46
CA THR A 119 -22.55 -7.03 -9.80
C THR A 119 -23.70 -6.93 -8.83
N ASP A 120 -24.60 -7.91 -8.92
CA ASP A 120 -25.77 -8.06 -8.07
C ASP A 120 -25.35 -7.95 -6.60
N THR A 121 -26.00 -7.02 -5.89
CA THR A 121 -25.74 -6.73 -4.49
C THR A 121 -26.19 -7.91 -3.63
N SER A 122 -25.32 -8.90 -3.47
CA SER A 122 -25.44 -9.90 -2.40
C SER A 122 -25.27 -9.22 -1.04
N ALA A 123 -26.08 -9.62 -0.06
CA ALA A 123 -26.19 -8.97 1.25
C ALA A 123 -24.93 -9.08 2.14
N GLN A 124 -23.90 -9.84 1.73
CA GLN A 124 -22.65 -10.06 2.48
C GLN A 124 -21.40 -9.95 1.60
N SER A 125 -21.32 -8.91 0.76
CA SER A 125 -20.16 -8.65 -0.09
C SER A 125 -19.25 -7.56 0.51
N HIS A 126 -17.97 -7.86 0.73
CA HIS A 126 -16.97 -6.85 1.14
C HIS A 126 -16.12 -6.40 -0.05
N PHE A 127 -15.87 -5.11 -0.21
CA PHE A 127 -14.97 -4.64 -1.26
C PHE A 127 -13.50 -4.91 -0.88
N VAL A 128 -12.77 -5.60 -1.75
CA VAL A 128 -11.38 -5.98 -1.50
C VAL A 128 -10.52 -5.77 -2.74
N VAL A 129 -9.23 -5.57 -2.51
CA VAL A 129 -8.19 -5.56 -3.55
C VAL A 129 -7.39 -6.84 -3.40
N CYS A 130 -7.43 -7.69 -4.41
CA CYS A 130 -6.64 -8.91 -4.50
C CYS A 130 -5.30 -8.61 -5.19
N GLN A 131 -4.20 -9.03 -4.56
CA GLN A 131 -2.87 -8.93 -5.14
C GLN A 131 -2.24 -10.32 -5.19
N GLY A 132 -1.92 -10.77 -6.40
CA GLY A 132 -1.22 -12.02 -6.63
C GLY A 132 0.29 -11.78 -6.61
N PHE A 133 1.01 -12.60 -5.86
CA PHE A 133 2.46 -12.56 -5.75
C PHE A 133 3.09 -13.85 -6.24
N ARG A 134 4.26 -13.76 -6.89
CA ARG A 134 5.05 -14.93 -7.31
C ARG A 134 6.46 -14.83 -6.75
N GLU A 135 7.01 -15.98 -6.37
CA GLU A 135 8.42 -16.12 -6.02
C GLU A 135 9.31 -15.94 -7.25
N ARG A 136 10.49 -15.34 -7.07
CA ARG A 136 11.44 -15.15 -8.17
C ARG A 136 12.07 -16.47 -8.57
N GLU A 137 12.04 -16.75 -9.88
CA GLU A 137 12.74 -17.91 -10.46
C GLU A 137 14.27 -17.83 -10.28
N HIS A 138 14.85 -16.64 -10.09
CA HIS A 138 16.30 -16.41 -10.07
C HIS A 138 16.88 -15.98 -8.69
N GLY A 139 16.35 -16.51 -7.58
CA GLY A 139 17.00 -16.40 -6.26
C GLY A 139 17.14 -14.98 -5.67
N GLY A 140 16.35 -14.01 -6.16
CA GLY A 140 16.30 -12.66 -5.61
C GLY A 140 15.44 -12.59 -4.34
N PHE A 141 15.77 -11.67 -3.43
CA PHE A 141 14.97 -11.41 -2.22
C PHE A 141 13.61 -10.80 -2.57
N GLY A 142 12.53 -11.40 -2.08
CA GLY A 142 11.18 -10.82 -2.08
C GLY A 142 10.21 -11.39 -3.13
N LEU A 143 8.93 -11.10 -2.91
CA LEU A 143 7.81 -11.50 -3.77
C LEU A 143 7.54 -10.43 -4.82
N ILE A 144 7.32 -10.84 -6.06
CA ILE A 144 6.93 -9.92 -7.14
C ILE A 144 5.41 -9.88 -7.24
N PRO A 145 4.77 -8.70 -7.25
CA PRO A 145 3.37 -8.57 -7.60
C PRO A 145 3.19 -8.91 -9.09
N VAL A 146 2.43 -9.97 -9.36
CA VAL A 146 2.11 -10.44 -10.73
C VAL A 146 0.77 -9.89 -11.19
N TYR A 147 -0.13 -9.64 -10.24
CA TYR A 147 -1.50 -9.30 -10.55
C TYR A 147 -2.10 -8.42 -9.44
N THR A 148 -2.96 -7.48 -9.82
CA THR A 148 -3.78 -6.69 -8.92
C THR A 148 -5.16 -6.54 -9.53
N ASP A 149 -6.19 -6.82 -8.74
CA ASP A 149 -7.60 -6.65 -9.10
C ASP A 149 -8.40 -6.20 -7.90
N ALA A 150 -9.57 -5.63 -8.16
CA ALA A 150 -10.47 -5.15 -7.13
C ALA A 150 -11.87 -5.67 -7.41
N GLY A 151 -12.64 -5.90 -6.36
CA GLY A 151 -13.97 -6.47 -6.52
C GLY A 151 -14.62 -6.78 -5.18
N THR A 152 -15.57 -7.70 -5.18
CA THR A 152 -16.24 -8.16 -3.97
C THR A 152 -15.66 -9.48 -3.49
N LEU A 153 -15.59 -9.62 -2.17
CA LEU A 153 -15.36 -10.87 -1.49
C LEU A 153 -16.71 -11.33 -0.93
N GLU A 154 -17.15 -12.50 -1.36
CA GLU A 154 -18.43 -13.10 -0.99
C GLU A 154 -18.19 -14.44 -0.32
N LEU A 155 -19.06 -14.76 0.66
CA LEU A 155 -19.07 -16.06 1.30
C LEU A 155 -20.12 -16.94 0.60
N GLU A 156 -19.67 -17.87 -0.23
CA GLU A 156 -20.55 -18.83 -0.90
C GLU A 156 -20.23 -20.25 -0.41
N ASN A 157 -21.22 -20.95 0.14
CA ASN A 157 -21.08 -22.35 0.57
C ASN A 157 -19.85 -22.61 1.47
N ASN A 158 -19.61 -21.76 2.49
CA ASN A 158 -18.44 -21.77 3.39
C ASN A 158 -17.07 -21.61 2.69
N LYS A 159 -17.04 -21.13 1.45
CA LYS A 159 -15.82 -20.77 0.73
C LYS A 159 -15.80 -19.27 0.47
N ILE A 160 -14.60 -18.72 0.48
CA ILE A 160 -14.37 -17.31 0.18
C ILE A 160 -14.20 -17.18 -1.34
N VAL A 161 -15.13 -16.52 -1.99
CA VAL A 161 -15.11 -16.27 -3.44
C VAL A 161 -14.82 -14.80 -3.67
N PHE A 162 -13.72 -14.52 -4.38
CA PHE A 162 -13.40 -13.19 -4.86
C PHE A 162 -13.99 -13.02 -6.26
N LYS A 163 -14.92 -12.08 -6.40
CA LYS A 163 -15.49 -11.63 -7.66
C LYS A 163 -14.83 -10.31 -8.06
N GLY A 164 -13.65 -10.41 -8.65
CA GLY A 164 -12.91 -9.29 -9.23
C GLY A 164 -13.54 -8.73 -10.50
N VAL A 165 -13.02 -7.60 -10.98
CA VAL A 165 -13.40 -7.08 -12.29
C VAL A 165 -13.01 -8.06 -13.39
N PHE A 166 -11.84 -8.71 -13.26
CA PHE A 166 -11.26 -9.53 -14.33
C PHE A 166 -11.30 -11.02 -14.05
N ARG A 167 -11.28 -11.43 -12.78
CA ARG A 167 -11.27 -12.84 -12.40
C ARG A 167 -12.22 -13.12 -11.26
N GLU A 168 -12.75 -14.33 -11.30
CA GLU A 168 -13.43 -14.94 -10.18
C GLU A 168 -12.53 -16.07 -9.66
N GLU A 169 -12.12 -15.96 -8.40
CA GLU A 169 -11.22 -16.93 -7.77
C GLU A 169 -11.77 -17.35 -6.41
N THR A 170 -11.77 -18.67 -6.16
CA THR A 170 -12.14 -19.23 -4.86
C THR A 170 -10.89 -19.46 -4.02
N PHE A 171 -10.84 -18.85 -2.84
CA PHE A 171 -9.72 -18.98 -1.91
C PHE A 171 -9.99 -20.05 -0.86
N SER A 172 -8.99 -20.92 -0.66
CA SER A 172 -8.85 -21.71 0.56
C SER A 172 -8.00 -20.93 1.59
N PRO A 173 -8.21 -21.13 2.90
CA PRO A 173 -7.42 -20.47 3.94
C PRO A 173 -5.90 -20.69 3.81
N SER A 174 -5.47 -21.82 3.22
CA SER A 174 -4.07 -22.18 2.98
C SER A 174 -3.36 -21.26 1.98
N ASN A 175 -4.11 -20.57 1.10
CA ASN A 175 -3.55 -19.81 -0.01
C ASN A 175 -3.47 -18.30 0.29
N ILE A 176 -3.93 -17.88 1.47
CA ILE A 176 -3.97 -16.47 1.88
C ILE A 176 -2.71 -16.14 2.67
N ILE A 177 -1.80 -15.38 2.05
CA ILE A 177 -0.54 -14.98 2.69
C ILE A 177 -0.78 -13.90 3.75
N HIS A 178 -1.65 -12.93 3.45
CA HIS A 178 -1.89 -11.78 4.33
C HIS A 178 -3.27 -11.17 4.07
N VAL A 179 -3.96 -10.80 5.16
CA VAL A 179 -5.21 -10.02 5.12
C VAL A 179 -4.98 -8.71 5.86
N GLY A 180 -5.19 -7.60 5.15
CA GLY A 180 -5.03 -6.26 5.71
C GLY A 180 -6.30 -5.44 5.53
N LYS A 181 -6.86 -4.97 6.64
CA LYS A 181 -7.94 -3.98 6.61
C LYS A 181 -7.36 -2.60 6.29
N LYS A 182 -7.78 -2.01 5.18
CA LYS A 182 -7.38 -0.66 4.76
C LYS A 182 -8.41 0.41 5.04
N SER A 183 -9.71 0.06 5.07
CA SER A 183 -10.78 1.02 5.35
C SER A 183 -11.19 1.01 6.83
N SER A 184 -11.81 2.10 7.27
CA SER A 184 -12.39 2.22 8.62
C SER A 184 -13.76 1.54 8.78
N GLU A 185 -14.33 0.96 7.70
CA GLU A 185 -15.63 0.30 7.75
C GLU A 185 -15.63 -0.82 8.79
N LYS A 186 -16.64 -0.89 9.67
CA LYS A 186 -16.78 -2.02 10.60
C LYS A 186 -16.99 -3.31 9.78
N ILE A 187 -16.19 -4.34 10.09
CA ILE A 187 -16.43 -5.71 9.64
C ILE A 187 -17.45 -6.29 10.60
#